data_AF-A0A316UMY8-F1
#
_entry.id   AF-A0A316UMY8-F1
#
_cell.length_a   1.000
_cell.length_b   1.000
_cell.length_c   1.000
_cell.angle_alpha   90.00
_cell.angle_beta   90.00
_cell.angle_gamma   90.00
#
_symmetry.space_group_name_H-M   'P 1'
#
loop_
_entity.id
_entity.type
_entity.pdbx_description
1 polymer ?
#
loop_
_entity_poly.entity_id
_entity_poly.type
_entity_poly.pdbx_seq_one_letter_code
_entity_poly.pdbx_strand_id
1 'polypeptide(L)'
;MTMGSSSEATFLAHECERPYLPFDPSSSHWADVVPTLQDDGPSPDVLVPIMYDPAYSSAMDLLRTMQPKREFSDRALALTTHLVSLNPSSYTVWAYRADVLLEGQEGGEEKRKKLRRELDWMEELARGNMKSYQVWQHRRMILSALGDPSTELSFIESVLNKDSKNYHTWAYRQWVLAQYGGLPSGSARDKPTHPELWEGEVGYTTKLIDEDVRNNSAWNHRFFVIFGSGRAAAGPKAIGLQSPAGSDAPKDGLLQCAEAEVRYTRSQLSIAPSNAAAWAYLRGVLSHVNQPLTSYDLQPFVRNLGDEVAHALEYRLDIVEEQLLEGREAPEIGMMDQLVEKLVEVDPVRRRWWQARREEIQELTKAPAPAPAPASGA
;
A
#
# COMPACT_ATOMS: atom_id res chain seq x y z
N MET A 1 -37.43 -16.72 -18.89
CA MET A 1 -37.22 -17.77 -17.87
C MET A 1 -35.86 -18.39 -18.10
N THR A 2 -34.86 -17.92 -17.37
CA THR A 2 -33.61 -18.65 -17.07
C THR A 2 -33.22 -18.14 -15.69
N MET A 3 -33.50 -18.96 -14.68
CA MET A 3 -33.17 -18.70 -13.29
C MET A 3 -31.65 -18.55 -13.18
N GLY A 4 -31.18 -17.39 -12.71
CA GLY A 4 -29.82 -17.26 -12.23
C GLY A 4 -29.71 -18.06 -10.93
N SER A 5 -28.84 -19.07 -10.92
CA SER A 5 -28.62 -19.90 -9.75
C SER A 5 -28.03 -19.06 -8.62
N SER A 6 -28.87 -18.80 -7.61
CA SER A 6 -28.46 -18.48 -6.26
C SER A 6 -27.71 -19.69 -5.70
N SER A 7 -26.40 -19.57 -5.45
CA SER A 7 -25.61 -20.50 -4.63
C SER A 7 -24.14 -20.06 -4.63
N GLU A 8 -23.74 -19.25 -3.65
CA GLU A 8 -22.41 -19.36 -3.01
C GLU A 8 -22.49 -18.59 -1.69
N ALA A 9 -23.27 -19.15 -0.76
CA ALA A 9 -23.25 -18.73 0.62
C ALA A 9 -22.01 -19.35 1.27
N THR A 10 -21.19 -18.52 1.88
CA THR A 10 -19.94 -18.90 2.54
C THR A 10 -20.22 -19.81 3.75
N PHE A 11 -19.25 -20.64 4.15
CA PHE A 11 -19.39 -21.60 5.24
C PHE A 11 -19.91 -20.95 6.55
N LEU A 12 -19.43 -19.76 6.90
CA LEU A 12 -19.89 -19.02 8.08
C LEU A 12 -21.31 -18.45 7.93
N ALA A 13 -21.72 -18.01 6.74
CA ALA A 13 -23.08 -17.51 6.49
C ALA A 13 -24.11 -18.65 6.51
N HIS A 14 -23.73 -19.86 6.08
CA HIS A 14 -24.67 -20.99 5.98
C HIS A 14 -24.74 -21.85 7.24
N GLU A 15 -23.64 -22.05 8.00
CA GLU A 15 -23.65 -22.92 9.19
C GLU A 15 -23.79 -22.18 10.52
N CYS A 16 -23.26 -20.95 10.65
CA CYS A 16 -23.30 -20.21 11.92
C CYS A 16 -24.54 -19.32 12.09
N GLU A 17 -25.10 -18.75 11.01
CA GLU A 17 -26.23 -17.82 11.11
C GLU A 17 -27.59 -18.49 11.13
N ARG A 18 -27.76 -19.61 10.41
CA ARG A 18 -29.06 -20.27 10.22
C ARG A 18 -29.84 -20.55 11.52
N PRO A 19 -29.21 -21.00 12.62
CA PRO A 19 -29.94 -21.22 13.86
C PRO A 19 -30.53 -19.93 14.44
N TYR A 20 -29.96 -18.77 14.10
CA TYR A 20 -30.28 -17.47 14.70
C TYR A 20 -31.06 -16.54 13.78
N LEU A 21 -31.34 -16.97 12.53
CA LEU A 21 -32.13 -16.23 11.56
C LEU A 21 -33.64 -16.49 11.72
N PRO A 22 -34.51 -15.47 11.57
CA PRO A 22 -34.15 -14.05 11.52
C PRO A 22 -33.62 -13.59 12.89
N PHE A 23 -32.75 -12.58 12.91
CA PHE A 23 -32.28 -11.90 14.12
C PHE A 23 -33.40 -11.04 14.72
N ASP A 24 -34.46 -11.74 15.13
CA ASP A 24 -35.71 -11.22 15.66
C ASP A 24 -35.72 -11.45 17.18
N PRO A 25 -35.87 -10.38 17.97
CA PRO A 25 -36.02 -10.46 19.43
C PRO A 25 -37.14 -11.38 19.92
N SER A 26 -38.16 -11.65 19.09
CA SER A 26 -39.26 -12.55 19.40
C SER A 26 -38.91 -14.05 19.26
N SER A 27 -37.76 -14.36 18.65
CA SER A 27 -37.29 -15.73 18.50
C SER A 27 -36.76 -16.30 19.83
N SER A 28 -36.94 -17.61 20.02
CA SER A 28 -36.51 -18.31 21.24
C SER A 28 -35.02 -18.16 21.56
N HIS A 29 -34.17 -17.95 20.55
CA HIS A 29 -32.73 -17.73 20.72
C HIS A 29 -32.35 -16.37 21.32
N TRP A 30 -33.29 -15.43 21.29
CA TRP A 30 -33.13 -14.04 21.72
C TRP A 30 -34.07 -13.66 22.88
N ALA A 31 -34.84 -14.62 23.41
CA ALA A 31 -35.91 -14.35 24.37
C ALA A 31 -35.39 -13.78 25.72
N ASP A 32 -34.11 -13.98 26.04
CA ASP A 32 -33.43 -13.42 27.21
C ASP A 32 -32.86 -12.00 26.96
N VAL A 33 -32.97 -11.48 25.74
CA VAL A 33 -32.43 -10.18 25.32
C VAL A 33 -33.59 -9.22 25.07
N VAL A 34 -33.64 -8.13 25.85
CA VAL A 34 -34.54 -7.00 25.60
C VAL A 34 -33.82 -5.98 24.71
N PRO A 35 -34.25 -5.77 23.44
CA PRO A 35 -33.54 -4.94 22.47
C PRO A 35 -33.48 -3.46 22.87
N THR A 36 -32.37 -2.81 22.52
CA THR A 36 -32.15 -1.38 22.75
C THR A 36 -32.33 -0.64 21.43
N LEU A 37 -33.45 0.07 21.29
CA LEU A 37 -33.77 0.84 20.09
C LEU A 37 -32.77 1.98 19.85
N GLN A 38 -32.61 2.38 18.59
CA GLN A 38 -31.86 3.60 18.25
C GLN A 38 -32.58 4.84 18.80
N ASP A 39 -31.85 5.68 19.54
CA ASP A 39 -32.32 7.00 19.96
C ASP A 39 -31.74 8.06 19.01
N ASP A 40 -32.56 8.49 18.04
CA ASP A 40 -32.22 9.57 17.09
C ASP A 40 -32.68 10.95 17.58
N GLY A 41 -33.22 11.02 18.81
CA GLY A 41 -33.84 12.22 19.36
C GLY A 41 -35.33 12.38 18.97
N PRO A 42 -35.97 13.47 19.45
CA PRO A 42 -37.40 13.68 19.25
C PRO A 42 -37.74 14.09 17.81
N SER A 43 -38.83 13.54 17.28
CA SER A 43 -39.45 14.04 16.04
C SER A 43 -40.07 15.43 16.28
N PRO A 44 -39.98 16.39 15.34
CA PRO A 44 -39.43 16.28 13.97
C PRO A 44 -37.96 16.72 13.83
N ASP A 45 -37.26 16.97 14.93
CA ASP A 45 -35.93 17.60 14.95
C ASP A 45 -34.79 16.64 14.57
N VAL A 46 -35.11 15.37 14.29
CA VAL A 46 -34.14 14.37 13.83
C VAL A 46 -33.52 14.81 12.51
N LEU A 47 -32.19 14.99 12.53
CA LEU A 47 -31.43 15.30 11.33
C LEU A 47 -31.03 13.99 10.64
N VAL A 48 -31.19 13.95 9.32
CA VAL A 48 -30.79 12.83 8.43
C VAL A 48 -31.30 11.44 8.85
N PRO A 49 -32.59 11.25 9.21
CA PRO A 49 -33.11 9.94 9.56
C PRO A 49 -33.02 8.97 8.39
N ILE A 50 -32.49 7.77 8.65
CA ILE A 50 -32.48 6.68 7.66
C ILE A 50 -33.69 5.80 7.93
N MET A 51 -34.51 5.60 6.89
CA MET A 51 -35.60 4.63 6.93
C MET A 51 -35.03 3.23 6.71
N TYR A 52 -34.53 2.62 7.79
CA TYR A 52 -33.90 1.31 7.75
C TYR A 52 -34.86 0.20 7.33
N ASP A 53 -34.31 -0.84 6.69
CA ASP A 53 -35.00 -2.11 6.55
C ASP A 53 -35.26 -2.71 7.95
N PRO A 54 -36.47 -3.24 8.24
CA PRO A 54 -36.82 -3.79 9.55
C PRO A 54 -35.87 -4.91 10.03
N ALA A 55 -35.31 -5.70 9.11
CA ALA A 55 -34.34 -6.73 9.47
C ALA A 55 -33.02 -6.12 9.97
N TYR A 56 -32.56 -5.03 9.33
CA TYR A 56 -31.37 -4.31 9.77
C TYR A 56 -31.59 -3.63 11.12
N SER A 57 -32.72 -2.94 11.30
CA SER A 57 -33.02 -2.26 12.57
C SER A 57 -33.10 -3.25 13.73
N SER A 58 -33.80 -4.38 13.54
CA SER A 58 -33.95 -5.41 14.57
C SER A 58 -32.59 -6.01 15.00
N ALA A 59 -31.73 -6.32 14.04
CA ALA A 59 -30.38 -6.83 14.32
C ALA A 59 -29.51 -5.77 15.03
N MET A 60 -29.59 -4.50 14.63
CA MET A 60 -28.86 -3.42 15.30
C MET A 60 -29.38 -3.18 16.73
N ASP A 61 -30.67 -3.36 16.99
CA ASP A 61 -31.23 -3.20 18.34
C ASP A 61 -30.71 -4.30 19.29
N LEU A 62 -30.56 -5.53 18.80
CA LEU A 62 -29.88 -6.61 19.53
C LEU A 62 -28.41 -6.27 19.80
N LEU A 63 -27.68 -5.77 18.80
CA LEU A 63 -26.27 -5.37 18.93
C LEU A 63 -26.10 -4.31 20.03
N ARG A 64 -26.94 -3.28 20.04
CA ARG A 64 -26.89 -2.19 21.05
C ARG A 64 -27.14 -2.71 22.47
N THR A 65 -27.87 -3.82 22.63
CA THR A 65 -28.05 -4.46 23.94
C THR A 65 -26.88 -5.35 24.33
N MET A 66 -26.36 -6.15 23.40
CA MET A 66 -25.35 -7.17 23.70
C MET A 66 -23.95 -6.60 23.90
N GLN A 67 -23.56 -5.62 23.06
CA GLN A 67 -22.20 -5.09 23.06
C GLN A 67 -21.79 -4.50 24.43
N PRO A 68 -22.59 -3.65 25.11
CA PRO A 68 -22.24 -3.14 26.43
C PRO A 68 -22.14 -4.22 27.51
N LYS A 69 -22.87 -5.33 27.35
CA LYS A 69 -22.83 -6.49 28.27
C LYS A 69 -21.61 -7.39 28.04
N ARG A 70 -20.81 -7.13 26.99
CA ARG A 70 -19.63 -7.92 26.61
C ARG A 70 -19.97 -9.41 26.45
N GLU A 71 -21.10 -9.71 25.83
CA GLU A 71 -21.46 -11.09 25.54
C GLU A 71 -20.59 -11.63 24.39
N PHE A 72 -19.75 -12.62 24.66
CA PHE A 72 -18.86 -13.25 23.66
C PHE A 72 -19.32 -14.67 23.37
N SER A 73 -20.41 -14.78 22.62
CA SER A 73 -21.09 -16.04 22.31
C SER A 73 -21.13 -16.31 20.81
N ASP A 74 -21.46 -17.55 20.42
CA ASP A 74 -21.64 -17.90 19.01
C ASP A 74 -22.81 -17.13 18.37
N ARG A 75 -23.87 -16.82 19.13
CA ARG A 75 -24.97 -15.97 18.64
C ARG A 75 -24.53 -14.53 18.42
N ALA A 76 -23.62 -14.00 19.25
CA ALA A 76 -23.03 -12.67 19.04
C ALA A 76 -22.17 -12.66 17.75
N LEU A 77 -21.39 -13.72 17.53
CA LEU A 77 -20.61 -13.86 16.29
C LEU A 77 -21.54 -13.92 15.07
N ALA A 78 -22.60 -14.73 15.12
CA ALA A 78 -23.60 -14.82 14.06
C ALA A 78 -24.27 -13.46 13.77
N LEU A 79 -24.66 -12.73 14.82
CA LEU A 79 -25.26 -11.39 14.70
C LEU A 79 -24.32 -10.41 13.99
N THR A 80 -23.04 -10.39 14.37
CA THR A 80 -22.07 -9.51 13.71
C THR A 80 -21.77 -9.93 12.28
N THR A 81 -21.77 -11.23 11.95
CA THR A 81 -21.61 -11.69 10.54
C THR A 81 -22.75 -11.13 9.69
N HIS A 82 -23.99 -11.25 10.17
CA HIS A 82 -25.16 -10.75 9.48
C HIS A 82 -25.10 -9.23 9.29
N LEU A 83 -24.81 -8.48 10.36
CA LEU A 83 -24.71 -7.02 10.29
C LEU A 83 -23.59 -6.52 9.37
N VAL A 84 -22.44 -7.21 9.31
CA VAL A 84 -21.37 -6.89 8.35
C VAL A 84 -21.85 -7.12 6.92
N SER A 85 -22.63 -8.18 6.66
CA SER A 85 -23.17 -8.44 5.32
C SER A 85 -24.12 -7.33 4.84
N LEU A 86 -24.85 -6.70 5.77
CA LEU A 86 -25.77 -5.60 5.49
C LEU A 86 -25.04 -4.24 5.39
N ASN A 87 -24.06 -3.99 6.25
CA ASN A 87 -23.28 -2.75 6.27
C ASN A 87 -21.81 -3.01 6.66
N PRO A 88 -20.94 -3.31 5.67
CA PRO A 88 -19.53 -3.64 5.93
C PRO A 88 -18.70 -2.42 6.37
N SER A 89 -19.28 -1.22 6.38
CA SER A 89 -18.62 0.02 6.82
C SER A 89 -18.84 0.31 8.31
N SER A 90 -19.68 -0.45 9.01
CA SER A 90 -20.00 -0.24 10.42
C SER A 90 -18.83 -0.64 11.33
N TYR A 91 -17.96 0.31 11.67
CA TYR A 91 -16.79 0.06 12.52
C TYR A 91 -17.16 -0.44 13.92
N THR A 92 -18.32 -0.07 14.45
CA THR A 92 -18.82 -0.57 15.75
C THR A 92 -19.11 -2.06 15.71
N VAL A 93 -19.70 -2.55 14.62
CA VAL A 93 -19.97 -3.99 14.43
C VAL A 93 -18.65 -4.75 14.32
N TRP A 94 -17.68 -4.22 13.57
CA TRP A 94 -16.35 -4.81 13.45
C TRP A 94 -15.59 -4.85 14.77
N ALA A 95 -15.64 -3.78 15.56
CA ALA A 95 -15.01 -3.74 16.88
C ALA A 95 -15.59 -4.82 17.79
N TYR A 96 -16.92 -4.93 17.87
CA TYR A 96 -17.55 -5.97 18.69
C TYR A 96 -17.26 -7.39 18.17
N ARG A 97 -17.24 -7.58 16.85
CA ARG A 97 -16.85 -8.86 16.23
C ARG A 97 -15.43 -9.27 16.63
N ALA A 98 -14.49 -8.32 16.63
CA ALA A 98 -13.12 -8.56 17.07
C ALA A 98 -13.08 -8.97 18.54
N ASP A 99 -13.80 -8.28 19.42
CA ASP A 99 -13.89 -8.65 20.85
C ASP A 99 -14.43 -10.08 21.02
N VAL A 100 -15.50 -10.45 20.31
CA VAL A 100 -16.08 -11.81 20.36
C VAL A 100 -15.06 -12.88 19.96
N LEU A 101 -14.22 -12.62 18.96
CA LEU A 101 -13.21 -13.57 18.46
C LEU A 101 -11.94 -13.60 19.32
N LEU A 102 -11.55 -12.47 19.88
CA LEU A 102 -10.27 -12.29 20.57
C LEU A 102 -10.37 -12.47 22.09
N GLU A 103 -11.52 -12.17 22.69
CA GLU A 103 -11.76 -12.27 24.13
C GLU A 103 -12.72 -13.41 24.51
N GLY A 104 -13.20 -14.17 23.53
CA GLY A 104 -13.97 -15.40 23.76
C GLY A 104 -13.26 -16.39 24.70
N GLN A 105 -14.04 -17.27 25.31
CA GLN A 105 -13.57 -18.24 26.30
C GLN A 105 -12.70 -19.36 25.68
N GLU A 106 -12.67 -19.46 24.34
CA GLU A 106 -11.86 -20.46 23.64
C GLU A 106 -10.36 -20.19 23.80
N GLY A 107 -9.61 -21.22 24.17
CA GLY A 107 -8.15 -21.20 24.25
C GLY A 107 -7.51 -22.24 23.33
N GLY A 108 -6.20 -22.09 23.09
CA GLY A 108 -5.41 -23.08 22.36
C GLY A 108 -5.86 -23.29 20.90
N GLU A 109 -5.96 -24.55 20.48
CA GLU A 109 -6.19 -24.94 19.08
C GLU A 109 -7.58 -24.54 18.56
N GLU A 110 -8.63 -24.60 19.39
CA GLU A 110 -9.97 -24.20 18.96
C GLU A 110 -10.05 -22.72 18.60
N LYS A 111 -9.39 -21.85 19.38
CA LYS A 111 -9.26 -20.43 19.04
C LYS A 111 -8.52 -20.24 17.72
N ARG A 112 -7.40 -20.95 17.50
CA ARG A 112 -6.64 -20.88 16.24
C ARG A 112 -7.48 -21.30 15.04
N LYS A 113 -8.24 -22.38 15.16
CA LYS A 113 -9.19 -22.85 14.13
C LYS A 113 -10.28 -21.82 13.84
N LYS A 114 -10.83 -21.18 14.87
CA LYS A 114 -11.83 -20.09 14.73
C LYS A 114 -11.25 -18.89 13.98
N LEU A 115 -10.03 -18.46 14.32
CA LEU A 115 -9.35 -17.35 13.64
C LEU A 115 -8.99 -17.68 12.19
N ARG A 116 -8.57 -18.92 11.88
CA ARG A 116 -8.34 -19.35 10.48
C ARG A 116 -9.61 -19.28 9.65
N ARG A 117 -10.72 -19.82 10.17
CA ARG A 117 -12.04 -19.74 9.51
C ARG A 117 -12.48 -18.30 9.31
N GLU A 118 -12.18 -17.41 10.26
CA GLU A 118 -12.44 -15.99 10.08
C GLU A 118 -11.63 -15.42 8.91
N LEU A 119 -10.33 -15.71 8.80
CA LEU A 119 -9.52 -15.26 7.67
C LEU A 119 -10.04 -15.78 6.32
N ASP A 120 -10.56 -17.02 6.26
CA ASP A 120 -11.18 -17.59 5.06
C ASP A 120 -12.43 -16.79 4.66
N TRP A 121 -13.31 -16.50 5.62
CA TRP A 121 -14.51 -15.67 5.37
C TRP A 121 -14.15 -14.24 4.97
N MET A 122 -13.12 -13.67 5.58
CA MET A 122 -12.63 -12.34 5.22
C MET A 122 -12.07 -12.28 3.80
N GLU A 123 -11.48 -13.36 3.30
CA GLU A 123 -11.02 -13.43 1.92
C GLU A 123 -12.21 -13.30 0.95
N GLU A 124 -13.30 -14.01 1.20
CA GLU A 124 -14.52 -13.90 0.40
C GLU A 124 -15.11 -12.49 0.49
N LEU A 125 -15.18 -11.92 1.70
CA LEU A 125 -15.69 -10.57 1.91
C LEU A 125 -14.85 -9.51 1.20
N ALA A 126 -13.52 -9.65 1.22
CA ALA A 126 -12.60 -8.73 0.55
C ALA A 126 -12.81 -8.71 -0.98
N ARG A 127 -13.24 -9.83 -1.59
CA ARG A 127 -13.53 -9.88 -3.04
C ARG A 127 -14.65 -8.91 -3.45
N GLY A 128 -15.63 -8.66 -2.57
CA GLY A 128 -16.71 -7.69 -2.78
C GLY A 128 -16.46 -6.31 -2.16
N ASN A 129 -15.61 -6.24 -1.12
CA ASN A 129 -15.47 -5.05 -0.26
C ASN A 129 -14.02 -4.56 -0.09
N MET A 130 -13.14 -4.83 -1.05
CA MET A 130 -11.69 -4.51 -0.99
C MET A 130 -11.34 -3.03 -0.75
N LYS A 131 -12.30 -2.10 -0.83
CA LYS A 131 -12.11 -0.66 -0.57
C LYS A 131 -12.60 -0.22 0.82
N SER A 132 -13.02 -1.17 1.66
CA SER A 132 -13.41 -0.91 3.06
C SER A 132 -12.19 -0.93 3.97
N TYR A 133 -11.99 0.15 4.74
CA TYR A 133 -10.95 0.21 5.78
C TYR A 133 -11.14 -0.88 6.83
N GLN A 134 -12.39 -1.16 7.20
CA GLN A 134 -12.72 -2.05 8.29
C GLN A 134 -12.36 -3.50 7.97
N VAL A 135 -12.56 -3.93 6.71
CA VAL A 135 -12.16 -5.27 6.25
C VAL A 135 -10.65 -5.48 6.42
N TRP A 136 -9.83 -4.53 5.99
CA TRP A 136 -8.37 -4.67 6.10
C TRP A 136 -7.86 -4.56 7.54
N GLN A 137 -8.46 -3.66 8.34
CA GLN A 137 -8.10 -3.52 9.74
C GLN A 137 -8.49 -4.77 10.55
N HIS A 138 -9.68 -5.34 10.31
CA HIS A 138 -10.10 -6.56 11.00
C HIS A 138 -9.20 -7.74 10.62
N ARG A 139 -8.83 -7.89 9.34
CA ARG A 139 -7.93 -8.96 8.89
C ARG A 139 -6.58 -8.85 9.58
N ARG A 140 -6.07 -7.63 9.72
CA ARG A 140 -4.84 -7.33 10.45
C ARG A 140 -4.92 -7.78 11.91
N MET A 141 -6.02 -7.49 12.62
CA MET A 141 -6.22 -7.90 14.02
C MET A 141 -6.28 -9.43 14.17
N ILE A 142 -7.08 -10.09 13.33
CA ILE A 142 -7.23 -11.55 13.34
C ILE A 142 -5.91 -12.24 13.01
N LEU A 143 -5.20 -11.78 11.98
CA LEU A 143 -3.90 -12.33 11.63
C LEU A 143 -2.88 -12.14 12.77
N SER A 144 -2.86 -10.96 13.39
CA SER A 144 -1.94 -10.67 14.52
C SER A 144 -2.20 -11.60 15.72
N ALA A 145 -3.46 -11.94 15.99
CA ALA A 145 -3.81 -12.88 17.04
C ALA A 145 -3.49 -14.33 16.67
N LEU A 146 -3.61 -14.70 15.39
CA LEU A 146 -3.29 -16.04 14.90
C LEU A 146 -1.78 -16.30 14.83
N GLY A 147 -1.02 -15.28 14.43
CA GLY A 147 0.45 -15.32 14.30
C GLY A 147 0.96 -16.19 13.15
N ASP A 148 0.15 -16.46 12.12
CA ASP A 148 0.47 -17.37 11.01
C ASP A 148 0.16 -16.69 9.66
N PRO A 149 1.16 -16.09 8.99
CA PRO A 149 0.99 -15.36 7.73
C PRO A 149 1.11 -16.25 6.49
N SER A 150 1.15 -17.58 6.64
CA SER A 150 1.52 -18.51 5.57
C SER A 150 0.69 -18.39 4.28
N THR A 151 -0.58 -18.00 4.38
CA THR A 151 -1.49 -17.83 3.24
C THR A 151 -1.55 -16.40 2.70
N GLU A 152 -1.02 -15.42 3.42
CA GLU A 152 -1.36 -14.01 3.20
C GLU A 152 -0.84 -13.45 1.88
N LEU A 153 0.39 -13.77 1.48
CA LEU A 153 0.93 -13.27 0.22
C LEU A 153 0.15 -13.79 -0.99
N SER A 154 -0.34 -15.03 -0.93
CA SER A 154 -1.17 -15.64 -1.98
C SER A 154 -2.56 -15.01 -2.04
N PHE A 155 -3.17 -14.76 -0.87
CA PHE A 155 -4.44 -14.03 -0.77
C PHE A 155 -4.29 -12.61 -1.35
N ILE A 156 -3.27 -11.87 -0.93
CA ILE A 156 -2.97 -10.52 -1.42
C ILE A 156 -2.80 -10.51 -2.93
N GLU A 157 -2.03 -11.45 -3.48
CA GLU A 157 -1.87 -11.56 -4.94
C GLU A 157 -3.22 -11.80 -5.63
N SER A 158 -4.09 -12.63 -5.06
CA SER A 158 -5.43 -12.86 -5.62
C SER A 158 -6.30 -11.58 -5.66
N VAL A 159 -6.12 -10.68 -4.69
CA VAL A 159 -6.82 -9.38 -4.63
C VAL A 159 -6.19 -8.40 -5.62
N LEU A 160 -4.87 -8.31 -5.69
CA LEU A 160 -4.15 -7.46 -6.64
C LEU A 160 -4.36 -7.88 -8.10
N ASN A 161 -4.61 -9.18 -8.37
CA ASN A 161 -5.00 -9.64 -9.70
C ASN A 161 -6.36 -9.09 -10.16
N LYS A 162 -7.22 -8.66 -9.22
CA LYS A 162 -8.49 -7.99 -9.53
C LYS A 162 -8.35 -6.47 -9.62
N ASP A 163 -7.58 -5.89 -8.70
CA ASP A 163 -7.28 -4.45 -8.68
C ASP A 163 -5.81 -4.24 -8.28
N SER A 164 -4.95 -4.16 -9.29
CA SER A 164 -3.49 -4.09 -9.12
C SER A 164 -3.01 -2.78 -8.50
N LYS A 165 -3.92 -1.83 -8.27
CA LYS A 165 -3.65 -0.50 -7.72
C LYS A 165 -4.41 -0.28 -6.40
N ASN A 166 -5.02 -1.31 -5.83
CA ASN A 166 -5.76 -1.20 -4.57
C ASN A 166 -4.83 -0.77 -3.42
N TYR A 167 -5.06 0.43 -2.90
CA TYR A 167 -4.20 1.05 -1.89
C TYR A 167 -4.15 0.25 -0.58
N HIS A 168 -5.29 -0.23 -0.10
CA HIS A 168 -5.36 -0.99 1.15
C HIS A 168 -4.60 -2.32 1.04
N THR A 169 -4.71 -2.98 -0.10
CA THR A 169 -4.05 -4.26 -0.35
C THR A 169 -2.54 -4.10 -0.35
N TRP A 170 -2.01 -3.05 -0.98
CA TRP A 170 -0.59 -2.72 -0.95
C TRP A 170 -0.10 -2.35 0.46
N ALA A 171 -0.82 -1.50 1.18
CA ALA A 171 -0.48 -1.15 2.55
C ALA A 171 -0.49 -2.39 3.47
N TYR A 172 -1.46 -3.29 3.28
CA TYR A 172 -1.54 -4.55 4.00
C TYR A 172 -0.37 -5.48 3.66
N ARG A 173 0.02 -5.60 2.39
CA ARG A 173 1.19 -6.38 1.97
C ARG A 173 2.46 -5.89 2.64
N GLN A 174 2.71 -4.59 2.63
CA GLN A 174 3.88 -4.00 3.29
C GLN A 174 3.87 -4.26 4.80
N TRP A 175 2.71 -4.16 5.45
CA TRP A 175 2.58 -4.51 6.86
C TRP A 175 2.88 -5.99 7.12
N VAL A 176 2.36 -6.94 6.32
CA VAL A 176 2.64 -8.38 6.48
C VAL A 176 4.15 -8.64 6.37
N LEU A 177 4.79 -8.07 5.35
CA LEU A 177 6.25 -8.21 5.14
C LEU A 177 7.04 -7.63 6.32
N ALA A 178 6.71 -6.42 6.78
CA ALA A 178 7.40 -5.78 7.89
C ALA A 178 7.17 -6.51 9.23
N GLN A 179 5.93 -6.91 9.51
CA GLN A 179 5.54 -7.52 10.78
C GLN A 179 6.11 -8.94 10.96
N TYR A 180 6.05 -9.76 9.91
CA TYR A 180 6.41 -11.17 10.00
C TYR A 180 7.76 -11.47 9.36
N GLY A 181 8.07 -10.82 8.24
CA GLY A 181 9.38 -10.91 7.59
C GLY A 181 10.47 -10.08 8.25
N GLY A 182 10.09 -9.09 9.07
CA GLY A 182 10.99 -8.23 9.84
C GLY A 182 11.69 -7.16 9.03
N LEU A 183 12.15 -6.12 9.71
CA LEU A 183 12.96 -5.04 9.17
C LEU A 183 14.39 -5.08 9.78
N PRO A 184 15.44 -4.70 9.04
CA PRO A 184 16.83 -4.71 9.54
C PRO A 184 17.06 -3.83 10.77
N SER A 185 16.27 -2.75 10.93
CA SER A 185 16.35 -1.82 12.07
C SER A 185 15.47 -2.23 13.26
N GLY A 186 14.84 -3.41 13.22
CA GLY A 186 13.98 -3.90 14.30
C GLY A 186 14.74 -4.14 15.61
N SER A 187 14.05 -4.01 16.76
CA SER A 187 14.65 -4.33 18.04
C SER A 187 14.92 -5.84 18.15
N ALA A 188 15.79 -6.27 19.06
CA ALA A 188 16.01 -7.70 19.32
C ALA A 188 14.74 -8.46 19.78
N ARG A 189 13.67 -7.75 20.18
CA ARG A 189 12.34 -8.32 20.49
C ARG A 189 11.48 -8.54 19.25
N ASP A 190 11.84 -7.94 18.11
CA ASP A 190 11.14 -7.99 16.81
C ASP A 190 11.83 -8.98 15.87
N LYS A 191 12.28 -10.13 16.40
CA LYS A 191 12.92 -11.15 15.56
C LYS A 191 11.90 -11.61 14.50
N PRO A 192 12.26 -11.61 13.21
CA PRO A 192 11.35 -12.07 12.17
C PRO A 192 10.94 -13.52 12.43
N THR A 193 9.64 -13.78 12.33
CA THR A 193 9.08 -15.13 12.44
C THR A 193 9.05 -15.83 11.08
N HIS A 194 8.95 -15.06 10.00
CA HIS A 194 8.83 -15.53 8.62
C HIS A 194 9.70 -14.71 7.64
N PRO A 195 11.03 -14.68 7.83
CA PRO A 195 11.94 -13.92 6.95
C PRO A 195 11.84 -14.32 5.46
N GLU A 196 11.40 -15.53 5.16
CA GLU A 196 11.15 -16.05 3.82
C GLU A 196 10.08 -15.27 3.05
N LEU A 197 9.20 -14.50 3.73
CA LEU A 197 8.18 -13.70 3.06
C LEU A 197 8.76 -12.61 2.15
N TRP A 198 10.01 -12.20 2.37
CA TRP A 198 10.70 -11.26 1.50
C TRP A 198 11.24 -11.92 0.22
N GLU A 199 11.35 -13.25 0.19
CA GLU A 199 11.85 -13.97 -0.97
C GLU A 199 10.87 -13.82 -2.15
N GLY A 200 11.40 -13.47 -3.32
CA GLY A 200 10.58 -13.29 -4.52
C GLY A 200 9.85 -11.94 -4.64
N GLU A 201 9.85 -11.07 -3.63
CA GLU A 201 9.14 -9.78 -3.71
C GLU A 201 9.64 -8.87 -4.83
N VAL A 202 10.95 -8.82 -5.06
CA VAL A 202 11.51 -8.08 -6.21
C VAL A 202 11.01 -8.69 -7.52
N GLY A 203 10.99 -10.02 -7.64
CA GLY A 203 10.45 -10.72 -8.80
C GLY A 203 8.95 -10.44 -9.01
N TYR A 204 8.18 -10.37 -7.94
CA TYR A 204 6.76 -10.00 -7.97
C TYR A 204 6.56 -8.57 -8.50
N THR A 205 7.36 -7.60 -8.03
CA THR A 205 7.30 -6.24 -8.58
C THR A 205 7.71 -6.18 -10.05
N THR A 206 8.71 -6.95 -10.47
CA THR A 206 9.11 -7.05 -11.88
C THR A 206 7.96 -7.58 -12.73
N LYS A 207 7.30 -8.68 -12.32
CA LYS A 207 6.12 -9.21 -13.00
C LYS A 207 5.05 -8.13 -13.20
N LEU A 208 4.68 -7.41 -12.15
CA LEU A 208 3.62 -6.40 -12.22
C LEU A 208 4.00 -5.17 -13.06
N ILE A 209 5.28 -4.78 -13.06
CA ILE A 209 5.78 -3.69 -13.91
C ILE A 209 5.86 -4.13 -15.37
N ASP A 210 6.17 -5.40 -15.65
CA ASP A 210 6.16 -5.94 -17.01
C ASP A 210 4.73 -6.04 -17.56
N GLU A 211 3.74 -6.36 -16.71
CA GLU A 211 2.31 -6.36 -17.07
C GLU A 211 1.74 -4.95 -17.28
N ASP A 212 2.04 -3.99 -16.39
CA ASP A 212 1.71 -2.57 -16.52
C ASP A 212 2.87 -1.70 -16.05
N VAL A 213 3.68 -1.23 -17.00
CA VAL A 213 4.84 -0.37 -16.71
C VAL A 213 4.45 0.94 -16.02
N ARG A 214 3.19 1.39 -16.13
CA ARG A 214 2.67 2.59 -15.48
C ARG A 214 2.01 2.31 -14.12
N ASN A 215 2.10 1.08 -13.61
CA ASN A 215 1.60 0.76 -12.28
C ASN A 215 2.48 1.36 -11.18
N ASN A 216 2.16 2.60 -10.78
CA ASN A 216 2.90 3.32 -9.74
C ASN A 216 2.93 2.59 -8.39
N SER A 217 1.90 1.78 -8.08
CA SER A 217 1.89 0.99 -6.84
C SER A 217 2.96 -0.10 -6.85
N ALA A 218 3.20 -0.74 -8.01
CA ALA A 218 4.28 -1.72 -8.17
C ALA A 218 5.66 -1.06 -8.08
N TRP A 219 5.86 0.13 -8.68
CA TRP A 219 7.09 0.92 -8.53
C TRP A 219 7.34 1.35 -7.09
N ASN A 220 6.31 1.83 -6.39
CA ASN A 220 6.38 2.19 -4.98
C ASN A 220 6.73 0.96 -4.13
N HIS A 221 6.10 -0.19 -4.38
CA HIS A 221 6.39 -1.42 -3.65
C HIS A 221 7.81 -1.92 -3.94
N ARG A 222 8.30 -1.81 -5.17
CA ARG A 222 9.70 -2.09 -5.52
C ARG A 222 10.67 -1.23 -4.72
N PHE A 223 10.38 0.06 -4.58
CA PHE A 223 11.19 0.97 -3.79
C PHE A 223 11.17 0.57 -2.31
N PHE A 224 9.99 0.26 -1.77
CA PHE A 224 9.85 -0.23 -0.40
C PHE A 224 10.65 -1.53 -0.17
N VAL A 225 10.50 -2.54 -1.01
CA VAL A 225 11.17 -3.84 -0.84
C VAL A 225 12.68 -3.70 -0.84
N ILE A 226 13.23 -2.88 -1.75
CA ILE A 226 14.68 -2.73 -1.95
C ILE A 226 15.27 -1.72 -0.95
N PHE A 227 14.76 -0.49 -0.95
CA PHE A 227 15.34 0.65 -0.24
C PHE A 227 14.59 1.00 1.03
N GLY A 228 13.26 1.17 0.95
CA GLY A 228 12.43 1.63 2.07
C GLY A 228 12.42 0.67 3.27
N SER A 229 12.66 -0.63 3.03
CA SER A 229 12.79 -1.66 4.04
C SER A 229 14.18 -1.69 4.70
N GLY A 230 15.16 -0.94 4.17
CA GLY A 230 16.56 -0.96 4.61
C GLY A 230 17.36 -2.19 4.17
N ARG A 231 16.76 -3.13 3.44
CA ARG A 231 17.40 -4.42 3.08
C ARG A 231 18.53 -4.27 2.07
N ALA A 232 18.51 -3.27 1.19
CA ALA A 232 19.58 -3.01 0.23
C ALA A 232 20.96 -2.79 0.90
N ALA A 233 21.02 -2.37 2.17
CA ALA A 233 22.27 -2.23 2.90
C ALA A 233 23.04 -3.55 3.04
N ALA A 234 22.35 -4.69 3.02
CA ALA A 234 22.96 -6.03 3.03
C ALA A 234 23.42 -6.50 1.63
N GLY A 235 23.23 -5.68 0.60
CA GLY A 235 23.67 -5.92 -0.78
C GLY A 235 22.68 -6.69 -1.66
N PRO A 236 22.98 -6.82 -2.97
CA PRO A 236 22.04 -7.32 -3.98
C PRO A 236 21.44 -8.69 -3.67
N LYS A 237 22.26 -9.62 -3.15
CA LYS A 237 21.80 -10.98 -2.83
C LYS A 237 20.73 -11.01 -1.75
N ALA A 238 20.75 -10.08 -0.79
CA ALA A 238 19.81 -10.04 0.33
C ALA A 238 18.37 -9.67 -0.08
N ILE A 239 18.22 -9.13 -1.29
CA ILE A 239 16.95 -8.73 -1.92
C ILE A 239 16.66 -9.51 -3.20
N GLY A 240 17.43 -10.58 -3.48
CA GLY A 240 17.23 -11.41 -4.68
C GLY A 240 17.70 -10.79 -5.99
N LEU A 241 18.55 -9.76 -5.95
CA LEU A 241 19.21 -9.20 -7.12
C LEU A 241 20.56 -9.89 -7.39
N GLN A 242 20.97 -9.87 -8.66
CA GLN A 242 22.30 -10.33 -9.05
C GLN A 242 23.36 -9.31 -8.62
N SER A 243 24.47 -9.80 -8.06
CA SER A 243 25.62 -8.93 -7.78
C SER A 243 26.22 -8.43 -9.10
N PRO A 244 26.62 -7.15 -9.19
CA PRO A 244 27.34 -6.65 -10.35
C PRO A 244 28.64 -7.44 -10.58
N ALA A 245 28.94 -7.71 -11.84
CA ALA A 245 30.14 -8.44 -12.27
C ALA A 245 31.24 -7.45 -12.69
N GLY A 246 32.45 -7.61 -12.17
CA GLY A 246 33.62 -6.80 -12.54
C GLY A 246 34.39 -6.25 -11.34
N SER A 247 35.66 -5.90 -11.53
CA SER A 247 36.53 -5.29 -10.50
C SER A 247 36.10 -3.88 -10.10
N ASP A 248 35.31 -3.22 -10.94
CA ASP A 248 34.98 -1.80 -10.82
C ASP A 248 33.63 -1.57 -10.13
N ALA A 249 32.94 -2.64 -9.73
CA ALA A 249 31.67 -2.56 -9.01
C ALA A 249 31.85 -1.85 -7.65
N PRO A 250 30.87 -1.04 -7.20
CA PRO A 250 30.91 -0.44 -5.87
C PRO A 250 31.12 -1.52 -4.80
N LYS A 251 31.98 -1.27 -3.80
CA LYS A 251 32.14 -2.20 -2.67
C LYS A 251 30.95 -2.16 -1.71
N ASP A 252 30.24 -1.04 -1.69
CA ASP A 252 29.08 -0.82 -0.85
C ASP A 252 27.82 -1.50 -1.43
N GLY A 253 27.15 -2.33 -0.61
CA GLY A 253 26.01 -3.13 -1.05
C GLY A 253 24.79 -2.30 -1.47
N LEU A 254 24.57 -1.15 -0.82
CA LEU A 254 23.48 -0.24 -1.15
C LEU A 254 23.70 0.41 -2.52
N LEU A 255 24.93 0.84 -2.81
CA LEU A 255 25.29 1.38 -4.13
C LEU A 255 25.23 0.32 -5.24
N GLN A 256 25.61 -0.93 -4.96
CA GLN A 256 25.42 -2.03 -5.92
C GLN A 256 23.94 -2.22 -6.28
N CYS A 257 23.04 -2.13 -5.28
CA CYS A 257 21.59 -2.22 -5.52
C CYS A 257 21.10 -1.02 -6.33
N ALA A 258 21.54 0.20 -6.00
CA ALA A 258 21.19 1.40 -6.76
C ALA A 258 21.63 1.31 -8.22
N GLU A 259 22.85 0.84 -8.51
CA GLU A 259 23.32 0.67 -9.89
C GLU A 259 22.45 -0.33 -10.67
N ALA A 260 22.08 -1.46 -10.05
CA ALA A 260 21.18 -2.44 -10.65
C ALA A 260 19.80 -1.85 -10.94
N GLU A 261 19.24 -1.08 -10.01
CA GLU A 261 17.92 -0.46 -10.14
C GLU A 261 17.90 0.72 -11.13
N VAL A 262 18.98 1.49 -11.23
CA VAL A 262 19.15 2.51 -12.28
C VAL A 262 19.16 1.84 -13.65
N ARG A 263 19.89 0.72 -13.80
CA ARG A 263 19.92 -0.05 -15.05
C ARG A 263 18.55 -0.61 -15.42
N TYR A 264 17.83 -1.19 -14.45
CA TYR A 264 16.46 -1.66 -14.64
C TYR A 264 15.50 -0.53 -15.01
N THR A 265 15.60 0.62 -14.34
CA THR A 265 14.72 1.76 -14.64
C THR A 265 14.99 2.31 -16.03
N ARG A 266 16.25 2.34 -16.49
CA ARG A 266 16.62 2.69 -17.87
C ARG A 266 15.97 1.75 -18.88
N SER A 267 15.95 0.43 -18.66
CA SER A 267 15.28 -0.49 -19.58
C SER A 267 13.78 -0.24 -19.66
N GLN A 268 13.11 0.03 -18.53
CA GLN A 268 11.68 0.35 -18.54
C GLN A 268 11.39 1.71 -19.20
N LEU A 269 12.26 2.71 -19.02
CA LEU A 269 12.16 4.01 -19.70
C LEU A 269 12.40 3.90 -21.21
N SER A 270 13.23 2.97 -21.68
CA SER A 270 13.36 2.69 -23.12
C SER A 270 12.07 2.13 -23.74
N ILE A 271 11.24 1.44 -22.94
CA ILE A 271 9.93 0.94 -23.38
C ILE A 271 8.87 2.05 -23.33
N ALA A 272 8.84 2.84 -22.26
CA ALA A 272 7.87 3.91 -22.06
C ALA A 272 8.54 5.21 -21.54
N PRO A 273 9.15 6.02 -22.44
CA PRO A 273 9.87 7.23 -22.04
C PRO A 273 9.00 8.27 -21.31
N SER A 274 7.70 8.29 -21.59
CA SER A 274 6.73 9.19 -20.94
C SER A 274 6.17 8.67 -19.61
N ASN A 275 6.68 7.55 -19.08
CA ASN A 275 6.18 6.97 -17.84
C ASN A 275 6.69 7.72 -16.59
N ALA A 276 5.82 8.57 -16.01
CA ALA A 276 6.13 9.33 -14.80
C ALA A 276 6.58 8.45 -13.61
N ALA A 277 6.04 7.23 -13.46
CA ALA A 277 6.37 6.36 -12.33
C ALA A 277 7.84 5.92 -12.36
N ALA A 278 8.37 5.56 -13.54
CA ALA A 278 9.78 5.19 -13.69
C ALA A 278 10.71 6.38 -13.45
N TRP A 279 10.35 7.59 -13.90
CA TRP A 279 11.13 8.80 -13.60
C TRP A 279 11.14 9.15 -12.11
N ALA A 280 9.98 9.07 -11.45
CA ALA A 280 9.89 9.27 -10.00
C ALA A 280 10.73 8.24 -9.24
N TYR A 281 10.68 6.97 -9.66
CA TYR A 281 11.49 5.90 -9.10
C TYR A 281 12.99 6.17 -9.27
N LEU A 282 13.45 6.54 -10.47
CA LEU A 282 14.85 6.86 -10.76
C LEU A 282 15.38 7.95 -9.81
N ARG A 283 14.64 9.05 -9.67
CA ARG A 283 15.00 10.15 -8.75
C ARG A 283 15.00 9.69 -7.29
N GLY A 284 14.00 8.89 -6.91
CA GLY A 284 13.89 8.32 -5.57
C GLY A 284 15.10 7.46 -5.21
N VAL A 285 15.56 6.61 -6.12
CA VAL A 285 16.77 5.79 -5.94
C VAL A 285 18.00 6.67 -5.73
N LEU A 286 18.24 7.62 -6.64
CA LEU A 286 19.41 8.50 -6.58
C LEU A 286 19.43 9.34 -5.29
N SER A 287 18.30 9.93 -4.93
CA SER A 287 18.14 10.70 -3.69
C SER A 287 18.39 9.84 -2.45
N HIS A 288 17.85 8.62 -2.42
CA HIS A 288 18.00 7.70 -1.28
C HIS A 288 19.45 7.30 -1.04
N VAL A 289 20.23 7.11 -2.10
CA VAL A 289 21.66 6.76 -2.00
C VAL A 289 22.60 7.98 -2.07
N ASN A 290 22.02 9.18 -2.00
CA ASN A 290 22.75 10.46 -2.05
C ASN A 290 23.69 10.56 -3.26
N GLN A 291 23.19 10.18 -4.44
CA GLN A 291 23.91 10.25 -5.71
C GLN A 291 23.37 11.40 -6.58
N PRO A 292 24.25 12.21 -7.20
CA PRO A 292 23.84 13.24 -8.15
C PRO A 292 22.98 12.69 -9.30
N LEU A 293 22.15 13.55 -9.90
CA LEU A 293 21.38 13.23 -11.13
C LEU A 293 22.28 12.89 -12.34
N THR A 294 23.56 13.23 -12.24
CA THR A 294 24.59 12.94 -13.26
C THR A 294 25.26 11.57 -13.08
N SER A 295 25.01 10.87 -11.97
CA SER A 295 25.57 9.55 -11.70
C SER A 295 25.10 8.49 -12.69
N TYR A 296 25.83 7.37 -12.75
CA TYR A 296 25.49 6.18 -13.55
C TYR A 296 25.32 6.42 -15.05
N ASP A 297 26.02 7.42 -15.59
CA ASP A 297 25.99 7.79 -17.01
C ASP A 297 24.56 8.04 -17.52
N LEU A 298 23.74 8.71 -16.71
CA LEU A 298 22.35 9.00 -17.03
C LEU A 298 22.20 10.13 -18.05
N GLN A 299 23.11 11.12 -18.04
CA GLN A 299 23.02 12.27 -18.96
C GLN A 299 22.92 11.87 -20.44
N PRO A 300 23.82 11.03 -21.00
CA PRO A 300 23.71 10.62 -22.40
C PRO A 300 22.43 9.83 -22.68
N PHE A 301 22.01 8.98 -21.74
CA PHE A 301 20.76 8.23 -21.87
C PHE A 301 19.54 9.16 -21.97
N VAL A 302 19.43 10.13 -21.05
CA VAL A 302 18.32 11.10 -21.01
C VAL A 302 18.29 11.94 -22.29
N ARG A 303 19.45 12.41 -22.78
CA ARG A 303 19.54 13.14 -24.06
C ARG A 303 19.06 12.30 -25.25
N ASN A 304 19.38 11.00 -25.25
CA ASN A 304 18.99 10.10 -26.34
C ASN A 304 17.48 9.78 -26.38
N LEU A 305 16.72 10.07 -25.32
CA LEU A 305 15.26 9.92 -25.33
C LEU A 305 14.55 11.00 -26.18
N GLY A 306 15.25 12.09 -26.49
CA GLY A 306 14.77 13.17 -27.35
C GLY A 306 13.95 14.24 -26.63
N ASP A 307 13.72 15.35 -27.33
CA ASP A 307 13.10 16.57 -26.78
C ASP A 307 11.55 16.52 -26.80
N GLU A 308 10.95 15.44 -27.28
CA GLU A 308 9.49 15.22 -27.24
C GLU A 308 9.04 14.62 -25.88
N VAL A 309 10.00 14.22 -25.03
CA VAL A 309 9.73 13.59 -23.74
C VAL A 309 9.85 14.63 -22.64
N ALA A 310 8.71 15.16 -22.17
CA ALA A 310 8.65 16.19 -21.13
C ALA A 310 9.48 15.83 -19.88
N HIS A 311 9.42 14.58 -19.42
CA HIS A 311 10.20 14.15 -18.26
C HIS A 311 11.71 14.10 -18.49
N ALA A 312 12.17 13.86 -19.73
CA ALA A 312 13.58 13.89 -20.06
C ALA A 312 14.11 15.34 -20.08
N LEU A 313 13.32 16.27 -20.64
CA LEU A 313 13.62 17.70 -20.58
C LEU A 313 13.62 18.22 -19.14
N GLU A 314 12.64 17.82 -18.33
CA GLU A 314 12.55 18.14 -16.90
C GLU A 314 13.78 17.62 -16.16
N TYR A 315 14.19 16.37 -16.40
CA TYR A 315 15.41 15.79 -15.82
C TYR A 315 16.68 16.58 -16.19
N ARG A 316 16.81 17.05 -17.44
CA ARG A 316 17.94 17.89 -17.88
C ARG A 316 17.93 19.24 -17.17
N LEU A 317 16.77 19.86 -17.00
CA LEU A 317 16.63 21.11 -16.26
C LEU A 317 17.00 20.92 -14.77
N ASP A 318 16.59 19.79 -14.17
CA ASP A 318 16.94 19.45 -12.79
C ASP A 318 18.45 19.27 -12.59
N ILE A 319 19.16 18.71 -13.59
CA ILE A 319 20.63 18.61 -13.55
C ILE A 319 21.28 20.00 -13.51
N VAL A 320 20.80 20.94 -14.34
CA VAL A 320 21.33 22.31 -14.37
C VAL A 320 21.14 22.97 -13.00
N GLU A 321 19.97 22.82 -12.41
CA GLU A 321 19.66 23.35 -11.09
C GLU A 321 20.52 22.71 -9.99
N GLU A 322 20.65 21.37 -9.96
CA GLU A 322 21.52 20.65 -9.01
C GLU A 322 22.96 21.14 -9.09
N GLN A 323 23.51 21.29 -10.30
CA GLN A 323 24.87 21.76 -10.51
C GLN A 323 25.07 23.19 -9.99
N LEU A 324 24.13 24.11 -10.25
CA LEU A 324 24.22 25.49 -9.76
C LEU A 324 24.10 25.57 -8.24
N LEU A 325 23.18 24.82 -7.63
CA LEU A 325 23.01 24.76 -6.17
C LEU A 325 24.25 24.24 -5.45
N GLU A 326 24.99 23.33 -6.08
CA GLU A 326 26.24 22.78 -5.55
C GLU A 326 27.48 23.63 -5.91
N GLY A 327 27.31 24.75 -6.62
CA GLY A 327 28.41 25.59 -7.09
C GLY A 327 29.32 24.91 -8.14
N ARG A 328 28.81 23.87 -8.82
CA ARG A 328 29.49 23.19 -9.93
C ARG A 328 29.26 23.92 -11.24
N GLU A 329 30.14 23.67 -12.22
CA GLU A 329 29.90 24.10 -13.59
C GLU A 329 28.64 23.43 -14.14
N ALA A 330 27.77 24.21 -14.77
CA ALA A 330 26.52 23.76 -15.37
C ALA A 330 26.57 23.90 -16.90
N PRO A 331 27.04 22.89 -17.66
CA PRO A 331 27.30 23.04 -19.10
C PRO A 331 26.05 23.33 -19.94
N GLU A 332 24.89 22.84 -19.50
CA GLU A 332 23.61 23.04 -20.21
C GLU A 332 22.90 24.35 -19.83
N ILE A 333 23.47 25.20 -18.96
CA ILE A 333 22.82 26.46 -18.57
C ILE A 333 22.51 27.37 -19.77
N GLY A 334 23.38 27.38 -20.78
CA GLY A 334 23.17 28.14 -22.02
C GLY A 334 21.99 27.62 -22.87
N MET A 335 21.52 26.41 -22.62
CA MET A 335 20.37 25.80 -23.28
C MET A 335 19.08 25.88 -22.44
N MET A 336 19.13 26.44 -21.22
CA MET A 336 18.01 26.46 -20.29
C MET A 336 16.75 27.09 -20.91
N ASP A 337 16.89 28.22 -21.61
CA ASP A 337 15.75 28.89 -22.25
C ASP A 337 15.09 27.99 -23.31
N GLN A 338 15.91 27.27 -24.11
CA GLN A 338 15.41 26.31 -25.12
C GLN A 338 14.72 25.11 -24.47
N LEU A 339 15.28 24.59 -23.37
CA LEU A 339 14.67 23.50 -22.58
C LEU A 339 13.29 23.90 -22.05
N VAL A 340 13.18 25.09 -21.46
CA VAL A 340 11.94 25.60 -20.89
C VAL A 340 10.91 25.88 -21.98
N GLU A 341 11.30 26.47 -23.11
CA GLU A 341 10.41 26.68 -24.26
C GLU A 341 9.85 25.35 -24.76
N LYS A 342 10.70 24.32 -24.88
CA LYS A 342 10.26 22.97 -25.25
C LYS A 342 9.34 22.33 -24.20
N LEU A 343 9.65 22.46 -22.90
CA LEU A 343 8.78 21.99 -21.83
C LEU A 343 7.39 22.65 -21.87
N VAL A 344 7.31 23.94 -22.20
CA VAL A 344 6.02 24.64 -22.38
C VAL A 344 5.25 24.11 -23.60
N GLU A 345 5.95 23.68 -24.65
CA GLU A 345 5.37 23.05 -25.84
C GLU A 345 4.81 21.65 -25.53
N VAL A 346 5.61 20.78 -24.92
CA VAL A 346 5.25 19.37 -24.67
C VAL A 346 4.42 19.16 -23.40
N ASP A 347 4.42 20.12 -22.47
CA ASP A 347 3.63 20.12 -21.25
C ASP A 347 2.99 21.51 -20.97
N PRO A 348 1.98 21.87 -21.77
CA PRO A 348 1.34 23.19 -21.68
C PRO A 348 0.54 23.37 -20.39
N VAL A 349 0.11 22.28 -19.73
CA VAL A 349 -0.64 22.33 -18.46
C VAL A 349 0.24 22.91 -17.35
N ARG A 350 1.54 22.56 -17.34
CA ARG A 350 2.53 23.09 -16.40
C ARG A 350 3.24 24.36 -16.89
N ARG A 351 2.75 25.06 -17.93
CA ARG A 351 3.40 26.29 -18.48
C ARG A 351 3.84 27.29 -17.41
N ARG A 352 2.94 27.67 -16.50
CA ARG A 352 3.25 28.66 -15.45
C ARG A 352 4.34 28.16 -14.50
N TRP A 353 4.37 26.86 -14.25
CA TRP A 353 5.40 26.23 -13.43
C TRP A 353 6.76 26.25 -14.13
N TRP A 354 6.83 25.94 -15.43
CA TRP A 354 8.09 26.00 -16.19
C TRP A 354 8.64 27.43 -16.28
N GLN A 355 7.75 28.43 -16.43
CA GLN A 355 8.13 29.84 -16.41
C GLN A 355 8.69 30.26 -15.06
N ALA A 356 8.02 29.90 -13.96
CA ALA A 356 8.53 30.17 -12.61
C ALA A 356 9.89 29.50 -12.37
N ARG A 357 10.04 28.22 -12.77
CA ARG A 357 11.29 27.49 -12.58
C ARG A 357 12.45 28.07 -13.37
N ARG A 358 12.18 28.61 -14.57
CA ARG A 358 13.17 29.38 -15.35
C ARG A 358 13.69 30.58 -14.55
N GLU A 359 12.78 31.36 -13.96
CA GLU A 359 13.14 32.54 -13.17
C GLU A 359 13.97 32.15 -11.94
N GLU A 360 13.57 31.09 -11.24
CA GLU A 360 14.29 30.55 -10.07
C GLU A 360 15.74 30.15 -10.42
N ILE A 361 15.93 29.38 -11.50
CA ILE A 361 17.26 28.94 -11.93
C ILE A 361 18.11 30.14 -12.41
N GLN A 362 17.51 31.14 -13.06
CA GLN A 362 18.21 32.37 -13.45
C GLN A 362 18.73 33.15 -12.25
N GLU A 363 17.97 33.21 -11.13
CA GLU A 363 18.45 33.87 -9.92
C GLU A 363 19.64 33.13 -9.30
N LEU A 364 19.72 31.80 -9.40
CA LEU A 364 20.89 31.04 -8.95
C LEU A 364 22.18 31.45 -9.68
N THR A 365 22.10 31.82 -10.95
CA THR A 365 23.28 32.29 -11.72
C THR A 365 23.80 33.66 -11.27
N LYS A 366 22.95 34.46 -10.60
CA LYS A 366 23.30 35.80 -10.10
C LYS A 366 23.80 35.75 -8.66
N ALA A 367 23.48 34.68 -7.92
CA ALA A 367 23.91 34.49 -6.55
C ALA A 367 25.43 34.23 -6.49
N PRO A 368 26.15 34.80 -5.52
CA PRO A 368 27.55 34.44 -5.29
C PRO A 368 27.64 32.94 -4.96
N ALA A 369 28.62 32.25 -5.56
CA ALA A 369 28.78 30.81 -5.39
C ALA A 369 28.73 30.41 -3.90
N PRO A 370 27.94 29.38 -3.52
CA PRO A 370 27.87 28.94 -2.15
C PRO A 370 29.27 28.54 -1.65
N ALA A 371 29.59 28.90 -0.41
CA ALA A 371 30.84 28.50 0.21
C ALA A 371 30.94 26.96 0.22
N PRO A 372 32.09 26.37 -0.14
CA PRO A 372 32.22 24.92 -0.17
C PRO A 372 31.84 24.34 1.19
N ALA A 373 31.02 23.28 1.18
CA ALA A 373 30.66 22.55 2.38
C ALA A 373 31.95 22.14 3.12
N PRO A 374 32.01 22.29 4.46
CA PRO A 374 33.20 21.90 5.21
C PRO A 374 33.49 20.43 4.91
N ALA A 375 34.71 20.14 4.46
CA ALA A 375 35.19 18.78 4.29
C ALA A 375 34.87 18.01 5.58
N SER A 376 34.10 16.93 5.47
CA SER A 376 33.90 15.98 6.56
C SER A 376 35.28 15.42 6.92
N GLY A 377 35.86 15.98 7.97
CA GLY A 377 37.18 15.59 8.46
C GLY A 377 37.14 14.18 9.03
N ALA A 378 38.05 13.36 8.49
CA ALA A 378 38.71 12.15 9.02
C ALA A 378 37.89 11.16 9.87
#